data_AF-A0A8T4EK89-F1
#
_entry.id   AF-A0A8T4EK89-F1
#
_cell.length_a   1.000
_cell.length_b   1.000
_cell.length_c   1.000
_cell.angle_alpha   90.00
_cell.angle_beta   90.00
_cell.angle_gamma   90.00
#
_symmetry.space_group_name_H-M   'P 1'
#
loop_
_entity.id
_entity.type
_entity.pdbx_description
1 polymer ?
#
loop_
_entity_poly.entity_id
_entity_poly.type
_entity_poly.pdbx_seq_one_letter_code
_entity_poly.pdbx_strand_id
1 'polypeptide(L)'
;MWADAEIKGKILHKLTRKGKFEHSHTALENLQSGFPADLKGRAKEMSEELIREGILHLKKTSYGKQVSVNAELKEKIMEYVDAFLKKE
;
A
#
# COMPACT_ATOMS: atom_id res chain seq x y z
N MET A 1 -11.13 -14.94 -4.87
CA MET A 1 -11.26 -13.57 -4.33
C MET A 1 -10.00 -13.22 -3.57
N TRP A 2 -9.56 -11.96 -3.59
CA TRP A 2 -8.43 -11.54 -2.77
C TRP A 2 -8.94 -11.11 -1.40
N ALA A 3 -8.33 -11.60 -0.33
CA ALA A 3 -8.54 -11.10 1.01
C ALA A 3 -7.90 -9.71 1.16
N ASP A 4 -8.44 -8.93 2.09
CA ASP A 4 -7.98 -7.57 2.37
C ASP A 4 -6.49 -7.52 2.73
N ALA A 5 -6.03 -8.48 3.54
CA ALA A 5 -4.64 -8.62 3.92
C ALA A 5 -3.72 -8.84 2.70
N GLU A 6 -4.16 -9.60 1.70
CA GLU A 6 -3.37 -9.88 0.48
C GLU A 6 -3.29 -8.65 -0.42
N ILE A 7 -4.36 -7.86 -0.49
CA ILE A 7 -4.40 -6.60 -1.25
C ILE A 7 -3.46 -5.58 -0.61
N LYS A 8 -3.56 -5.41 0.72
CA LYS A 8 -2.61 -4.60 1.52
C LYS A 8 -1.18 -5.09 1.29
N GLY A 9 -0.96 -6.40 1.34
CA GLY A 9 0.32 -7.05 1.10
C GLY A 9 0.93 -6.74 -0.25
N LYS A 10 0.16 -6.86 -1.34
CA LYS A 10 0.65 -6.52 -2.69
C LYS A 10 1.01 -5.05 -2.83
N ILE A 11 0.20 -4.15 -2.27
CA ILE A 11 0.48 -2.71 -2.28
C ILE A 11 1.81 -2.44 -1.57
N LEU A 12 1.97 -2.98 -0.36
CA LEU A 12 3.17 -2.80 0.45
C LEU A 12 4.40 -3.49 -0.18
N HIS A 13 4.24 -4.67 -0.75
CA HIS A 13 5.30 -5.39 -1.48
C HIS A 13 5.81 -4.54 -2.65
N LYS A 14 4.90 -3.93 -3.42
CA LYS A 14 5.25 -3.03 -4.53
C LYS A 14 6.01 -1.79 -4.04
N LEU A 15 5.58 -1.18 -2.94
CA LEU A 15 6.20 0.03 -2.40
C LEU A 15 7.58 -0.25 -1.79
N THR A 16 7.70 -1.31 -1.00
CA THR A 16 8.95 -1.75 -0.37
C THR A 16 9.98 -2.15 -1.42
N ARG A 17 9.59 -2.93 -2.44
CA ARG A 17 10.47 -3.27 -3.58
C ARG A 17 10.97 -2.04 -4.34
N LYS A 18 10.19 -0.95 -4.38
CA LYS A 18 10.55 0.32 -5.02
C LYS A 18 11.29 1.29 -4.10
N GLY A 19 11.57 0.91 -2.84
CA GLY A 19 12.24 1.79 -1.88
C GLY A 19 11.41 3.03 -1.52
N LYS A 20 10.07 2.94 -1.55
CA LYS A 20 9.16 4.06 -1.29
C LYS A 20 8.96 4.32 0.21
N PHE A 21 10.05 4.67 0.87
CA PHE A 21 10.08 4.99 2.30
C PHE A 21 10.20 6.50 2.51
N GLU A 22 9.49 7.01 3.52
CA GLU A 22 9.59 8.39 4.04
C GLU A 22 9.62 9.47 2.95
N HIS A 23 10.82 9.94 2.57
CA HIS A 23 11.07 10.99 1.57
C HIS A 23 10.68 10.60 0.13
N SER A 24 10.50 9.31 -0.15
CA SER A 24 10.14 8.81 -1.48
C SER A 24 8.64 8.53 -1.57
N HIS A 25 7.90 9.55 -1.99
CA HIS A 25 6.45 9.49 -2.09
C HIS A 25 5.97 8.94 -3.45
N THR A 26 4.73 8.47 -3.48
CA THR A 26 3.99 8.14 -4.70
C THR A 26 2.55 8.63 -4.60
N ALA A 27 1.90 8.89 -5.73
CA ALA A 27 0.47 9.19 -5.73
C ALA A 27 -0.34 7.99 -5.21
N LEU A 28 -1.35 8.23 -4.38
CA LEU A 28 -2.27 7.19 -3.89
C LEU A 28 -2.85 6.35 -5.06
N GLU A 29 -3.15 7.01 -6.18
CA GLU A 29 -3.72 6.39 -7.37
C GLU A 29 -2.77 5.35 -8.01
N ASN A 30 -1.45 5.50 -7.85
CA ASN A 30 -0.48 4.53 -8.35
C ASN A 30 -0.47 3.20 -7.57
N LEU A 31 -1.08 3.16 -6.38
CA LEU A 31 -1.20 1.95 -5.57
C LEU A 31 -2.19 0.97 -6.22
N GLN A 32 -3.25 1.49 -6.84
CA GLN A 32 -4.25 0.72 -7.57
C GLN A 32 -3.74 0.22 -8.92
N SER A 33 -2.66 0.84 -9.43
CA SER A 33 -2.05 0.45 -10.70
C SER A 33 -1.39 -0.93 -10.59
N GLY A 34 -1.81 -1.88 -11.43
CA GLY A 34 -1.40 -3.29 -11.39
C GLY A 34 -2.39 -4.23 -10.70
N PHE A 35 -3.54 -3.72 -10.26
CA PHE A 35 -4.70 -4.53 -9.90
C PHE A 35 -5.68 -4.67 -11.08
N PRO A 36 -6.36 -5.82 -11.23
CA PRO A 36 -7.45 -5.98 -12.19
C PRO A 36 -8.59 -5.00 -11.84
N ALA A 37 -9.40 -4.62 -12.85
CA ALA A 37 -10.42 -3.59 -12.71
C ALA A 37 -11.38 -3.83 -11.53
N ASP A 38 -11.79 -5.09 -11.34
CA ASP A 38 -12.67 -5.54 -10.25
C ASP A 38 -12.08 -5.27 -8.85
N LEU A 39 -10.75 -5.37 -8.70
CA LEU A 39 -10.05 -5.16 -7.43
C LEU A 39 -9.59 -3.73 -7.21
N LYS A 40 -9.70 -2.83 -8.20
CA LYS A 40 -9.24 -1.44 -8.05
C LYS A 40 -10.00 -0.68 -6.96
N GLY A 41 -11.31 -0.92 -6.88
CA GLY A 41 -12.15 -0.38 -5.80
C GLY A 41 -11.64 -0.82 -4.44
N ARG A 42 -11.41 -2.13 -4.27
CA ARG A 42 -10.91 -2.67 -3.01
C ARG A 42 -9.49 -2.22 -2.69
N ALA A 43 -8.60 -2.12 -3.68
CA ALA A 43 -7.25 -1.61 -3.50
C ALA A 43 -7.24 -0.15 -3.02
N LYS A 44 -8.19 0.68 -3.48
CA LYS A 44 -8.36 2.03 -2.98
C LYS A 44 -8.75 2.02 -1.50
N GLU A 45 -9.77 1.25 -1.14
CA GLU A 45 -10.22 1.13 0.25
C GLU A 45 -9.09 0.66 1.17
N MET A 46 -8.35 -0.38 0.75
CA MET A 46 -7.21 -0.91 1.49
C MET A 46 -6.05 0.09 1.60
N SER A 47 -5.86 0.95 0.60
CA SER A 47 -4.87 2.02 0.69
C SER A 47 -5.25 3.07 1.74
N GLU A 48 -6.54 3.41 1.85
CA GLU A 48 -7.04 4.33 2.87
C GLU A 48 -7.01 3.72 4.27
N GLU A 49 -7.27 2.41 4.39
CA GLU A 49 -7.04 1.63 5.61
C GLU A 49 -5.58 1.67 6.05
N LEU A 50 -4.63 1.42 5.16
CA LEU A 50 -3.20 1.46 5.49
C LEU A 50 -2.75 2.86 5.98
N ILE A 51 -3.40 3.92 5.50
CA ILE A 51 -3.19 5.28 6.02
C ILE A 51 -3.76 5.43 7.44
N ARG A 52 -4.97 4.91 7.68
CA ARG A 52 -5.61 4.91 9.01
C ARG A 52 -4.80 4.13 10.03
N GLU A 53 -4.19 3.03 9.62
CA GLU A 53 -3.32 2.19 10.46
C GLU A 53 -1.94 2.82 10.71
N GLY A 54 -1.62 3.96 10.07
CA GLY A 54 -0.32 4.63 10.20
C GLY A 54 0.83 3.99 9.42
N ILE A 55 0.55 2.93 8.63
CA ILE A 55 1.52 2.22 7.79
C ILE A 55 1.88 3.06 6.56
N LEU A 56 0.92 3.81 6.01
CA LEU A 56 1.15 4.77 4.95
C LEU A 56 1.05 6.19 5.48
N HIS A 57 2.12 6.97 5.32
CA HIS A 57 2.06 8.40 5.59
C HIS A 57 1.39 9.13 4.45
N LEU A 58 0.22 9.68 4.71
CA LEU A 58 -0.48 10.56 3.77
C LEU A 58 0.05 11.99 3.89
N LYS A 59 0.63 12.50 2.80
CA LYS A 59 0.98 13.90 2.63
C LYS A 59 0.03 14.54 1.61
N LYS A 60 -0.69 15.57 2.04
CA LYS A 60 -1.45 16.42 1.10
C LYS A 60 -0.47 17.38 0.44
N THR A 61 -0.35 17.30 -0.88
CA THR A 61 0.40 18.27 -1.69
C THR A 61 -0.57 18.98 -2.63
N SER A 62 -0.17 20.14 -3.18
CA SER A 62 -0.99 20.84 -4.17
C SER A 62 -1.28 20.00 -5.43
N TYR A 63 -0.51 18.94 -5.67
CA TYR A 63 -0.65 18.01 -6.79
C TYR A 63 -1.45 16.74 -6.44
N GLY A 64 -1.99 16.64 -5.22
CA GLY A 64 -2.88 15.55 -4.79
C GLY A 64 -2.45 14.83 -3.51
N LYS A 65 -3.04 13.64 -3.30
CA LYS A 65 -2.73 12.76 -2.16
C LYS A 65 -1.48 11.93 -2.47
N GLN A 66 -0.38 12.25 -1.81
CA GLN A 66 0.85 11.47 -1.88
C GLN A 66 1.01 10.59 -0.66
N VAL A 67 1.50 9.37 -0.85
CA VAL A 67 1.79 8.42 0.23
C VAL A 67 3.23 7.93 0.20
N SER A 68 3.75 7.60 1.37
CA SER A 68 5.00 6.85 1.54
C SER A 68 4.84 5.78 2.62
N VAL A 69 5.67 4.75 2.59
CA VAL A 69 5.66 3.68 3.59
C VAL A 69 6.35 4.16 4.86
N ASN A 70 5.72 3.88 6.00
CA ASN A 70 6.30 4.04 7.31
C ASN A 70 7.21 2.84 7.63
N ALA A 71 8.52 3.04 7.60
CA ALA A 71 9.49 1.98 7.88
C ALA A 71 9.49 1.53 9.35
N GLU A 72 8.96 2.32 10.28
CA GLU A 72 8.87 1.98 11.70
C GLU A 72 7.93 0.79 11.93
N LEU A 73 6.91 0.64 11.07
CA LEU A 73 5.94 -0.45 11.12
C LEU A 73 6.36 -1.65 10.26
N LYS A 74 7.67 -1.90 10.13
CA LYS A 74 8.23 -2.97 9.29
C LYS A 74 7.61 -4.35 9.57
N GLU A 75 7.34 -4.67 10.83
CA GLU A 75 6.81 -5.99 11.22
C GLU A 75 5.41 -6.20 10.64
N LYS A 76 4.54 -5.19 10.79
CA LYS A 76 3.18 -5.22 10.25
C LYS A 76 3.18 -5.17 8.71
N ILE A 77 4.13 -4.45 8.13
CA ILE A 77 4.34 -4.47 6.68
C ILE A 77 4.70 -5.87 6.20
N MET A 78 5.64 -6.53 6.87
CA MET A 78 6.05 -7.89 6.51
C MET A 78 4.93 -8.89 6.73
N GLU A 79 4.09 -8.73 7.75
CA GLU A 79 2.90 -9.58 7.95
C GLU A 79 1.96 -9.55 6.73
N TYR A 80 1.62 -8.35 6.25
CA TYR A 80 0.80 -8.22 5.03
C TYR A 80 1.52 -8.74 3.78
N VAL A 81 2.81 -8.44 3.63
CA VAL A 81 3.60 -8.91 2.50
C VAL A 81 3.69 -10.44 2.49
N ASP A 82 3.91 -11.07 3.63
CA ASP A 82 3.94 -12.53 3.80
C ASP A 82 2.58 -13.14 3.47
N ALA A 83 1.47 -12.53 3.93
CA ALA A 83 0.12 -12.97 3.56
C ALA A 83 -0.11 -12.91 2.04
N PHE A 84 0.45 -11.91 1.35
CA PHE A 84 0.42 -11.84 -0.11
C PHE A 84 1.32 -12.88 -0.77
N LEU A 85 2.53 -13.12 -0.26
CA LEU A 85 3.49 -14.07 -0.84
C LEU A 85 3.09 -15.53 -0.63
N LYS A 86 2.46 -15.88 0.50
CA LYS A 86 1.96 -17.25 0.75
C LYS A 86 0.81 -17.67 -0.16
N LYS A 87 0.19 -16.71 -0.83
CA LYS A 87 -0.87 -16.93 -1.80
C LYS A 87 -0.32 -17.22 -3.21
N GLU A 88 0.85 -16.66 -3.54
CA GLU A 88 1.50 -16.77 -4.86
C GLU A 88 2.30 -18.07 -4.98
#